data_AF-A0A352NHS0-F1
#
_entry.id   AF-A0A352NHS0-F1
#
_cell.length_a   1.000
_cell.length_b   1.000
_cell.length_c   1.000
_cell.angle_alpha   90.00
_cell.angle_beta   90.00
_cell.angle_gamma   90.00
#
_symmetry.space_group_name_H-M   'P 1'
#
loop_
_entity.id
_entity.type
_entity.pdbx_description
1 polymer ?
#
loop_
_entity_poly.entity_id
_entity_poly.type
_entity_poly.pdbx_seq_one_letter_code
_entity_poly.pdbx_strand_id
1 'polypeptide(L)'
;MRDNIPSAGRGNKILPAILIAANLLMLVIGVLTIPPNLPSAAVKESPAPRTEQTALVTPASEKETPPAATESGSIPAPEVTGVSLSTEERPDLEDFLWYTEDVVYDGVPSDANIIDNIDPLTGSWKALIIYDPNNEYDSGAMEFLNVALAGAAESLSLT
;
A
#
# COMPACT_ATOMS: atom_id res chain seq x y z
N MET A 1 36.61 -30.59 54.61
CA MET A 1 36.08 -29.87 53.43
C MET A 1 35.09 -30.83 52.77
N ARG A 2 33.79 -30.60 52.93
CA ARG A 2 32.73 -31.39 52.28
C ARG A 2 32.07 -30.44 51.29
N ASP A 3 32.25 -30.70 50.01
CA ASP A 3 31.71 -29.86 48.94
C ASP A 3 30.23 -30.17 48.77
N ASN A 4 29.39 -29.15 48.94
CA ASN A 4 27.97 -29.21 48.64
C ASN A 4 27.80 -29.07 47.12
N ILE A 5 27.40 -30.14 46.44
CA ILE A 5 27.01 -30.07 45.02
C ILE A 5 25.60 -29.46 44.94
N PRO A 6 25.36 -28.42 44.13
CA PRO A 6 24.01 -27.92 43.91
C PRO A 6 23.16 -28.98 43.21
N SER A 7 22.01 -29.29 43.79
CA SER A 7 20.98 -30.08 43.12
C SER A 7 20.54 -29.36 41.85
N ALA A 8 20.77 -29.97 40.69
CA ALA A 8 20.28 -29.48 39.41
C ALA A 8 18.75 -29.42 39.47
N GLY A 9 18.22 -28.20 39.56
CA GLY A 9 16.80 -27.91 39.62
C GLY A 9 16.08 -28.55 38.43
N ARG A 10 14.95 -29.19 38.75
CA ARG A 10 13.95 -29.73 37.82
C ARG A 10 13.54 -28.65 36.82
N GLY A 11 14.27 -28.58 35.71
CA GLY A 11 14.11 -27.57 34.66
C GLY A 11 12.67 -27.51 34.17
N ASN A 12 12.11 -26.32 34.27
CA ASN A 12 10.84 -25.77 33.76
C ASN A 12 10.50 -26.15 32.30
N LYS A 13 10.24 -27.45 32.02
CA LYS A 13 9.60 -27.93 30.78
C LYS A 13 8.17 -27.40 30.59
N ILE A 14 7.63 -26.74 31.62
CA ILE A 14 6.30 -26.15 31.64
C ILE A 14 6.23 -24.96 30.67
N LEU A 15 7.26 -24.11 30.62
CA LEU A 15 7.28 -22.95 29.74
C LEU A 15 7.27 -23.33 28.24
N PRO A 16 8.15 -24.22 27.74
CA PRO A 16 8.09 -24.63 26.34
C PRO A 16 6.79 -25.38 26.00
N ALA A 17 6.21 -26.15 26.93
CA ALA A 17 4.93 -26.80 26.71
C ALA A 17 3.77 -25.79 26.55
N ILE A 18 3.76 -24.72 27.34
CA ILE A 18 2.78 -23.64 27.22
C ILE A 18 2.94 -22.90 25.89
N LEU A 19 4.16 -22.59 25.48
CA LEU A 19 4.42 -21.91 24.19
C LEU A 19 3.97 -22.76 23.00
N ILE A 20 4.21 -24.08 23.03
CA ILE A 20 3.74 -25.00 21.99
C ILE A 20 2.22 -25.04 21.96
N ALA A 21 1.56 -25.15 23.13
CA ALA A 21 0.11 -25.18 23.21
C ALA A 21 -0.52 -23.87 22.71
N ALA A 22 0.06 -22.73 23.06
CA ALA A 22 -0.39 -21.41 22.61
C ALA A 22 -0.25 -21.26 21.08
N ASN A 23 0.89 -21.66 20.50
CA ASN A 23 1.10 -21.60 19.06
C ASN A 23 0.15 -22.53 18.29
N LEU A 24 -0.12 -23.74 18.81
CA LEU A 24 -1.09 -24.65 18.21
C LEU A 24 -2.52 -24.11 18.28
N LEU A 25 -2.90 -23.48 19.40
CA LEU A 25 -4.22 -22.87 19.55
C LEU A 25 -4.42 -21.72 18.55
N MET A 26 -3.41 -20.84 18.43
CA MET A 26 -3.46 -19.75 17.45
C MET A 26 -3.53 -20.26 16.01
N LEU A 27 -2.82 -21.33 15.67
CA LEU A 27 -2.89 -21.96 14.33
C LEU A 27 -4.28 -22.53 14.04
N VAL A 28 -4.90 -23.23 15.00
CA VAL A 28 -6.25 -23.79 14.83
C VAL A 28 -7.28 -22.68 14.63
N ILE A 29 -7.19 -21.60 15.41
CA ILE A 29 -8.07 -20.45 15.24
C ILE A 29 -7.89 -19.87 13.83
N GLY A 30 -6.65 -19.62 13.38
CA GLY A 30 -6.38 -19.11 12.04
C GLY A 30 -6.94 -19.99 10.91
N VAL A 31 -6.79 -21.31 11.00
CA VAL A 31 -7.33 -22.24 9.99
C VAL A 31 -8.86 -22.25 9.96
N LEU A 32 -9.53 -22.08 11.12
CA LEU A 32 -10.99 -22.05 11.19
C LEU A 32 -11.58 -20.70 10.78
N THR A 33 -10.85 -19.60 10.99
CA THR A 33 -11.31 -18.26 10.66
C THR A 33 -11.00 -17.85 9.23
N ILE A 34 -10.02 -18.48 8.57
CA ILE A 34 -9.78 -18.26 7.13
C ILE A 34 -10.84 -19.04 6.33
N PRO A 35 -11.69 -18.38 5.52
CA PRO A 35 -12.64 -19.06 4.64
C PRO A 35 -11.90 -20.02 3.69
N PRO A 36 -12.44 -21.22 3.42
CA PRO A 36 -11.76 -22.20 2.60
C PRO A 36 -11.67 -21.74 1.14
N ASN A 37 -10.55 -21.11 0.76
CA ASN A 37 -10.16 -20.95 -0.64
C ASN A 37 -9.47 -22.24 -1.10
N LEU A 38 -10.24 -23.32 -1.23
CA LEU A 38 -9.81 -24.52 -1.92
C LEU A 38 -10.11 -24.36 -3.42
N PRO A 39 -9.10 -24.19 -4.29
CA PRO A 39 -9.32 -24.26 -5.72
C PRO A 39 -9.83 -25.65 -6.05
N SER A 40 -11.07 -25.73 -6.57
CA SER A 40 -11.59 -26.96 -7.17
C SER A 40 -10.70 -27.33 -8.34
N ALA A 41 -9.84 -28.33 -8.15
CA ALA A 41 -9.08 -28.90 -9.23
C ALA A 41 -10.04 -29.61 -10.20
N ALA A 42 -10.35 -28.99 -11.34
CA ALA A 42 -10.67 -29.69 -12.58
C ALA A 42 -10.79 -28.72 -13.78
N VAL A 43 -9.72 -28.68 -14.58
CA VAL A 43 -9.69 -28.99 -16.02
C VAL A 43 -8.71 -28.05 -16.72
N LYS A 44 -7.67 -28.70 -17.24
CA LYS A 44 -6.63 -28.15 -18.09
C LYS A 44 -7.26 -27.63 -19.39
N GLU A 45 -7.12 -26.35 -19.67
CA GLU A 45 -6.97 -25.90 -21.05
C GLU A 45 -5.68 -25.09 -21.17
N SER A 46 -4.70 -25.75 -21.77
CA SER A 46 -3.52 -25.12 -22.35
C SER A 46 -3.97 -24.26 -23.52
N PRO A 47 -3.34 -23.08 -23.73
CA PRO A 47 -3.06 -22.70 -25.10
C PRO A 47 -1.64 -22.15 -25.24
N ALA A 48 -0.87 -22.84 -26.07
CA ALA A 48 0.09 -22.23 -26.98
C ALA A 48 0.07 -23.09 -28.26
N PRO A 49 0.45 -22.60 -29.46
CA PRO A 49 1.24 -21.39 -29.74
C PRO A 49 0.75 -20.63 -31.01
N ARG A 50 1.65 -19.84 -31.63
CA ARG A 50 1.64 -19.23 -33.00
C ARG A 50 0.97 -17.85 -33.12
N THR A 51 1.46 -16.86 -33.88
CA THR A 51 2.69 -16.62 -34.68
C THR A 51 2.75 -15.10 -34.99
N GLU A 52 3.96 -14.56 -35.12
CA GLU A 52 4.39 -13.49 -36.03
C GLU A 52 3.42 -12.34 -36.39
N GLN A 53 3.82 -11.10 -36.05
CA GLN A 53 3.77 -10.03 -37.04
C GLN A 53 4.94 -9.04 -36.88
N THR A 54 5.66 -8.91 -37.99
CA THR A 54 6.87 -8.14 -38.22
C THR A 54 6.58 -6.65 -38.50
N ALA A 55 7.41 -5.79 -37.89
CA ALA A 55 7.90 -4.47 -38.29
C ALA A 55 6.92 -3.33 -38.69
N LEU A 56 7.11 -2.16 -38.06
CA LEU A 56 7.16 -0.88 -38.78
C LEU A 56 7.93 0.23 -38.01
N VAL A 57 9.17 0.45 -38.46
CA VAL A 57 9.86 1.74 -38.74
C VAL A 57 9.54 3.01 -37.93
N THR A 58 10.56 3.50 -37.23
CA THR A 58 10.81 4.86 -36.70
C THR A 58 10.91 5.93 -37.81
N PRO A 59 10.56 7.20 -37.52
CA PRO A 59 11.62 8.22 -37.49
C PRO A 59 11.50 9.21 -36.30
N ALA A 60 12.67 9.64 -35.83
CA ALA A 60 12.87 10.65 -34.80
C ALA A 60 12.81 12.09 -35.39
N SER A 61 12.43 13.09 -34.59
CA SER A 61 12.88 14.48 -34.78
C SER A 61 12.72 15.35 -33.51
N GLU A 62 13.86 15.58 -32.86
CA GLU A 62 14.48 16.88 -32.49
C GLU A 62 13.70 18.01 -31.76
N LYS A 63 13.97 18.11 -30.45
CA LYS A 63 14.33 19.27 -29.58
C LYS A 63 14.38 20.70 -30.17
N GLU A 64 13.68 21.66 -29.52
CA GLU A 64 14.20 23.03 -29.22
C GLU A 64 13.34 23.82 -28.20
N THR A 65 13.96 24.71 -27.42
CA THR A 65 13.41 25.65 -26.39
C THR A 65 14.45 26.77 -26.17
N PRO A 66 14.21 27.92 -25.50
CA PRO A 66 13.18 28.98 -25.52
C PRO A 66 13.81 30.41 -25.78
N PRO A 67 13.13 31.54 -25.46
CA PRO A 67 13.67 32.37 -24.36
C PRO A 67 12.69 33.17 -23.45
N ALA A 68 13.07 33.24 -22.16
CA ALA A 68 13.17 34.35 -21.18
C ALA A 68 11.99 35.23 -20.67
N ALA A 69 11.75 35.07 -19.34
CA ALA A 69 11.74 36.04 -18.22
C ALA A 69 10.67 37.15 -18.03
N THR A 70 10.00 37.13 -16.87
CA THR A 70 9.61 38.33 -16.08
C THR A 70 9.55 37.99 -14.58
N GLU A 71 10.08 38.90 -13.77
CA GLU A 71 10.31 38.90 -12.32
C GLU A 71 9.04 39.24 -11.51
N SER A 72 8.72 38.51 -10.43
CA SER A 72 7.84 39.02 -9.35
C SER A 72 7.89 38.19 -8.05
N GLY A 73 8.25 38.85 -6.95
CA GLY A 73 7.79 38.62 -5.57
C GLY A 73 7.92 37.23 -4.95
N SER A 74 8.99 36.98 -4.19
CA SER A 74 9.17 35.78 -3.36
C SER A 74 8.16 35.71 -2.20
N ILE A 75 7.12 34.90 -2.36
CA ILE A 75 6.49 34.16 -1.27
C ILE A 75 7.46 33.02 -0.93
N PRO A 76 7.74 32.68 0.36
CA PRO A 76 8.51 31.49 0.65
C PRO A 76 7.75 30.28 0.08
N ALA A 77 8.30 29.72 -0.99
CA ALA A 77 7.78 28.52 -1.61
C ALA A 77 7.78 27.40 -0.56
N PRO A 78 6.74 26.55 -0.51
CA PRO A 78 6.78 25.37 0.34
C PRO A 78 8.07 24.61 0.05
N GLU A 79 8.79 24.22 1.10
CA GLU A 79 9.98 23.38 0.94
C GLU A 79 9.54 22.12 0.20
N VAL A 80 9.87 22.04 -1.09
CA VAL A 80 9.68 20.85 -1.89
C VAL A 80 10.73 19.88 -1.39
N THR A 81 10.40 19.14 -0.33
CA THR A 81 11.12 17.92 0.02
C THR A 81 11.21 17.11 -1.26
N GLY A 82 12.43 16.92 -1.78
CA GLY A 82 12.75 16.30 -3.07
C GLY A 82 12.43 14.80 -3.12
N VAL A 83 11.31 14.40 -2.52
CA VAL A 83 10.67 13.11 -2.71
C VAL A 83 10.21 13.08 -4.16
N SER A 84 10.71 12.08 -4.90
CA SER A 84 10.25 11.81 -6.25
C SER A 84 8.80 11.34 -6.18
N LEU A 85 7.84 12.26 -6.31
CA LEU A 85 6.40 12.00 -6.31
C LEU A 85 5.96 11.41 -7.66
N SER A 86 6.58 10.30 -8.07
CA SER A 86 6.17 9.61 -9.29
C SER A 86 4.87 8.86 -9.07
N THR A 87 3.91 9.09 -9.97
CA THR A 87 2.66 8.35 -10.06
C THR A 87 2.63 7.47 -11.31
N GLU A 88 3.79 7.21 -11.92
CA GLU A 88 3.90 6.27 -13.04
C GLU A 88 3.94 4.82 -12.55
N GLU A 89 4.53 4.60 -11.38
CA GLU A 89 4.57 3.29 -10.74
C GLU A 89 3.25 2.98 -10.04
N ARG A 90 2.79 1.74 -10.23
CA ARG A 90 1.61 1.22 -9.54
C ARG A 90 1.84 1.27 -8.03
N PRO A 91 0.94 1.89 -7.26
CA PRO A 91 1.10 1.93 -5.82
C PRO A 91 1.03 0.55 -5.19
N ASP A 92 1.72 0.40 -4.08
CA ASP A 92 1.64 -0.75 -3.19
C ASP A 92 1.29 -0.31 -1.76
N LEU A 93 1.35 -1.25 -0.82
CA LEU A 93 1.00 -0.97 0.58
C LEU A 93 2.00 -0.02 1.26
N GLU A 94 3.29 -0.05 0.90
CA GLU A 94 4.33 0.75 1.58
C GLU A 94 4.06 2.26 1.40
N ASP A 95 3.53 2.65 0.24
CA ASP A 95 3.11 4.02 -0.06
C ASP A 95 2.02 4.57 0.91
N PHE A 96 1.28 3.70 1.60
CA PHE A 96 0.16 4.07 2.47
C PHE A 96 0.32 3.66 3.93
N LEU A 97 1.47 3.12 4.36
CA LEU A 97 1.67 2.74 5.77
C LEU A 97 1.52 3.94 6.71
N TRP A 98 1.89 5.15 6.27
CA TRP A 98 1.63 6.37 7.03
C TRP A 98 0.14 6.58 7.34
N TYR A 99 -0.75 6.12 6.46
CA TYR A 99 -2.19 6.19 6.67
C TYR A 99 -2.69 4.97 7.45
N THR A 100 -2.34 3.74 7.02
CA THR A 100 -2.92 2.51 7.58
C THR A 100 -2.37 2.15 8.96
N GLU A 101 -1.13 2.54 9.28
CA GLU A 101 -0.48 2.24 10.55
C GLU A 101 -0.46 3.43 11.50
N ASP A 102 -0.23 4.65 11.00
CA ASP A 102 -0.17 5.83 11.87
C ASP A 102 -1.56 6.48 11.99
N VAL A 103 -2.13 7.00 10.90
CA VAL A 103 -3.39 7.77 10.97
C VAL A 103 -4.58 6.92 11.44
N VAL A 104 -4.70 5.68 11.00
CA VAL A 104 -5.81 4.79 11.38
C VAL A 104 -5.78 4.44 12.88
N TYR A 105 -4.61 4.23 13.46
CA TYR A 105 -4.47 3.79 14.86
C TYR A 105 -4.25 4.94 15.84
N ASP A 106 -3.41 5.91 15.47
CA ASP A 106 -3.02 7.04 16.33
C ASP A 106 -3.81 8.32 16.03
N GLY A 107 -4.55 8.36 14.92
CA GLY A 107 -5.33 9.51 14.48
C GLY A 107 -4.53 10.52 13.65
N VAL A 108 -5.23 11.55 13.16
CA VAL A 108 -4.58 12.62 12.38
C VAL A 108 -3.66 13.45 13.28
N PRO A 109 -2.39 13.71 12.88
CA PRO A 109 -1.48 14.56 13.64
C PRO A 109 -2.08 15.93 13.96
N SER A 110 -1.84 16.44 15.17
CA SER A 110 -2.44 17.70 15.62
C SER A 110 -1.98 18.95 14.86
N ASP A 111 -0.83 18.85 14.18
CA ASP A 111 -0.21 19.88 13.35
C ASP A 111 -0.47 19.67 11.84
N ALA A 112 -1.32 18.70 11.48
CA ALA A 112 -1.70 18.48 10.09
C ALA A 112 -2.40 19.71 9.50
N ASN A 113 -2.00 20.08 8.28
CA ASN A 113 -2.65 21.15 7.54
C ASN A 113 -3.94 20.64 6.90
N ILE A 114 -5.04 21.37 7.09
CA ILE A 114 -6.30 21.07 6.44
C ILE A 114 -6.29 21.70 5.04
N ILE A 115 -6.50 20.86 4.03
CA ILE A 115 -6.76 21.29 2.65
C ILE A 115 -8.27 21.21 2.43
N ASP A 116 -8.91 22.37 2.24
CA ASP A 116 -10.36 22.51 2.14
C ASP A 116 -10.85 22.94 0.74
N ASN A 117 -9.96 22.95 -0.24
CA ASN A 117 -10.24 23.33 -1.62
C ASN A 117 -9.58 22.35 -2.61
N ILE A 118 -10.13 22.26 -3.81
CA ILE A 118 -9.76 21.22 -4.80
C ILE A 118 -8.50 21.56 -5.60
N ASP A 119 -8.14 22.84 -5.68
CA ASP A 119 -7.02 23.31 -6.50
C ASP A 119 -5.70 22.58 -6.21
N PRO A 120 -5.26 22.40 -4.95
CA PRO A 120 -4.04 21.64 -4.63
C PRO A 120 -4.19 20.13 -4.80
N LEU A 121 -5.42 19.62 -4.97
CA LEU A 121 -5.70 18.19 -5.16
C LEU A 121 -5.74 17.81 -6.64
N THR A 122 -5.72 18.77 -7.57
CA THR A 122 -5.73 18.48 -9.01
C THR A 122 -4.38 17.89 -9.44
N GLY A 123 -4.41 16.80 -10.20
CA GLY A 123 -3.21 16.13 -10.69
C GLY A 123 -3.27 14.61 -10.54
N SER A 124 -2.11 13.98 -10.72
CA SER A 124 -1.97 12.53 -10.58
C SER A 124 -1.64 12.15 -9.14
N TRP A 125 -2.22 11.05 -8.67
CA TRP A 125 -2.10 10.55 -7.31
C TRP A 125 -1.94 9.04 -7.30
N LYS A 126 -1.28 8.53 -6.25
CA LYS A 126 -1.43 7.16 -5.80
C LYS A 126 -2.62 7.09 -4.86
N ALA A 127 -3.58 6.21 -5.11
CA ALA A 127 -4.80 6.08 -4.34
C ALA A 127 -4.92 4.71 -3.66
N LEU A 128 -5.41 4.75 -2.43
CA LEU A 128 -5.91 3.61 -1.66
C LEU A 128 -7.43 3.70 -1.61
N ILE A 129 -8.12 2.72 -2.18
CA ILE A 129 -9.58 2.65 -2.17
C ILE A 129 -10.00 1.56 -1.18
N ILE A 130 -10.75 1.96 -0.17
CA ILE A 130 -11.35 1.04 0.81
C ILE A 130 -12.84 0.97 0.52
N TYR A 131 -13.33 -0.23 0.19
CA TYR A 131 -14.73 -0.47 -0.12
C TYR A 131 -15.34 -1.41 0.91
N ASP A 132 -16.23 -0.89 1.75
CA ASP A 132 -17.02 -1.70 2.68
C ASP A 132 -18.47 -1.20 2.68
N PRO A 133 -19.30 -1.64 1.71
CA PRO A 133 -20.64 -1.12 1.52
C PRO A 133 -21.62 -1.55 2.63
N ASN A 134 -21.35 -2.69 3.26
CA ASN A 134 -22.24 -3.30 4.25
C ASN A 134 -21.75 -3.09 5.68
N ASN A 135 -20.56 -2.54 5.87
CA ASN A 135 -19.90 -2.41 7.17
C ASN A 135 -19.83 -3.77 7.89
N GLU A 136 -19.60 -4.82 7.11
CA GLU A 136 -19.53 -6.20 7.59
C GLU A 136 -18.07 -6.58 7.81
N TYR A 137 -17.78 -7.13 8.98
CA TYR A 137 -16.43 -7.54 9.34
C TYR A 137 -15.85 -8.48 8.27
N ASP A 138 -14.64 -8.18 7.80
CA ASP A 138 -13.90 -8.95 6.79
C ASP A 138 -14.58 -9.07 5.42
N SER A 139 -15.58 -8.22 5.13
CA SER A 139 -16.30 -8.19 3.85
C SER A 139 -15.92 -6.99 2.96
N GLY A 140 -14.93 -6.21 3.38
CA GLY A 140 -14.40 -5.09 2.62
C GLY A 140 -13.34 -5.51 1.60
N ALA A 141 -13.08 -4.63 0.64
CA ALA A 141 -11.99 -4.74 -0.32
C ALA A 141 -11.05 -3.54 -0.19
N MET A 142 -9.78 -3.77 -0.52
CA MET A 142 -8.75 -2.74 -0.59
C MET A 142 -8.07 -2.79 -1.95
N GLU A 143 -8.03 -1.65 -2.65
CA GLU A 143 -7.43 -1.53 -3.98
C GLU A 143 -6.40 -0.40 -4.05
N PHE A 144 -5.33 -0.64 -4.83
CA PHE A 144 -4.25 0.31 -5.08
C PHE A 144 -4.23 0.68 -6.56
N LEU A 145 -4.42 1.96 -6.87
CA LEU A 145 -4.53 2.48 -8.23
C LEU A 145 -3.86 3.86 -8.33
N ASN A 146 -3.25 4.15 -9.47
CA ASN A 146 -2.94 5.53 -9.84
C ASN A 146 -4.21 6.18 -10.38
N VAL A 147 -4.51 7.38 -9.93
CA VAL A 147 -5.69 8.14 -10.36
C VAL A 147 -5.27 9.55 -10.77
N ALA A 148 -6.05 10.17 -11.66
CA ALA A 148 -5.96 11.60 -11.90
C ALA A 148 -7.24 12.28 -11.41
N LEU A 149 -7.06 13.32 -10.58
CA LEU A 149 -8.10 14.22 -10.14
C LEU A 149 -8.09 15.46 -11.03
N ALA A 150 -9.23 15.78 -11.60
CA ALA A 150 -9.42 16.97 -12.43
C ALA A 150 -10.79 17.58 -12.21
N GLY A 151 -10.89 18.90 -12.41
CA GLY A 151 -12.16 19.61 -12.40
C GLY A 151 -12.16 20.78 -11.42
N ALA A 152 -13.37 21.11 -10.94
CA ALA A 152 -13.61 22.20 -9.99
C ALA A 152 -14.40 21.67 -8.79
N ALA A 153 -14.56 22.49 -7.75
CA ALA A 153 -15.29 22.09 -6.55
C ALA A 153 -16.71 21.58 -6.83
N GLU A 154 -17.32 22.04 -7.92
CA GLU A 154 -18.69 21.70 -8.35
C GLU A 154 -18.75 20.47 -9.27
N SER A 155 -17.62 20.08 -9.87
CA SER A 155 -17.55 19.03 -10.88
C SER A 155 -16.18 18.35 -10.82
N LEU A 156 -16.10 17.25 -10.08
CA LEU A 156 -14.89 16.44 -9.93
C LEU A 156 -14.95 15.24 -10.88
N SER A 157 -13.82 14.96 -11.53
CA SER A 157 -13.59 13.74 -12.30
C SER A 157 -12.43 12.97 -11.68
N LEU A 158 -12.60 11.65 -11.61
CA LEU A 158 -11.59 10.67 -11.23
C LEU A 158 -11.40 9.73 -12.42
N THR A 159 -10.17 9.59 -12.89
CA THR A 159 -9.82 8.68 -13.99
C THR A 159 -8.63 7.82 -13.64
#